data_AF-A0A8K0CTN1-F1
#
_entry.id   AF-A0A8K0CTN1-F1
#
_cell.length_a   1.000
_cell.length_b   1.000
_cell.length_c   1.000
_cell.angle_alpha   90.00
_cell.angle_beta   90.00
_cell.angle_gamma   90.00
#
_symmetry.space_group_name_H-M   'P 1'
#
loop_
_entity.id
_entity.type
_entity.pdbx_description
1 polymer ?
#
loop_
_entity_poly.entity_id
_entity_poly.type
_entity_poly.pdbx_seq_one_letter_code
_entity_poly.pdbx_strand_id
1 'polypeptide(L)'
;MTCLMVRCKKDTSSEEFYEICRKTMVKTSVLKKFQSLLCKSFGYSYLIKQELDILQDCMGKIKALDCSEKKLDKQQLHELLNYYRNAPMPKNGKVPYHILIGTQTVNWKNDDFDYYPVIMKVHHAVADGVSLLKMMVAVVADKLEVTKEPINPLNRLEHARNDVFVNKKLKKFINGLGKLKMLLLISFLYPSLVVAYFTYKARDNNILHNNTLLTHQTLIGINSEMGTAYVEKIKKIRAKLPGTAFSSILIAAFSASISDYFKKVLLKYC
;
A
#
# COMPACT_ATOMS: atom_id res chain seq x y z
N MET A 1 -1.92 1.26 -6.27
CA MET A 1 -2.00 0.12 -7.22
C MET A 1 -0.60 -0.18 -7.71
N THR A 2 -0.23 -1.46 -7.81
CA THR A 2 1.08 -1.91 -8.26
C THR A 2 0.89 -3.00 -9.31
N CYS A 3 1.65 -2.98 -10.40
CA CYS A 3 1.67 -4.04 -11.41
C CYS A 3 3.01 -4.77 -11.34
N LEU A 4 2.97 -6.09 -11.30
CA LEU A 4 4.13 -6.97 -11.32
C LEU A 4 4.11 -7.78 -12.62
N MET A 5 5.26 -7.92 -13.27
CA MET A 5 5.42 -8.81 -14.42
C MET A 5 5.99 -10.13 -13.94
N VAL A 6 5.21 -11.20 -14.05
CA VAL A 6 5.64 -12.55 -13.68
C VAL A 6 6.15 -13.26 -14.92
N ARG A 7 7.41 -13.70 -14.86
CA ARG A 7 8.08 -14.44 -15.93
C ARG A 7 7.69 -15.93 -15.84
N CYS A 8 7.17 -16.46 -16.92
CA CYS A 8 6.79 -17.86 -17.07
C CYS A 8 7.50 -18.50 -18.27
N LYS A 9 7.61 -19.83 -18.26
CA LYS A 9 8.14 -20.57 -19.42
C LYS A 9 7.21 -20.35 -20.63
N LYS A 10 7.79 -20.31 -21.83
CA LYS A 10 7.07 -20.27 -23.10
C LYS A 10 6.01 -21.40 -23.12
N ASP A 11 4.83 -21.08 -23.66
CA ASP A 11 3.67 -21.99 -23.80
C ASP A 11 2.89 -22.31 -22.51
N THR A 12 3.21 -21.65 -21.39
CA THR A 12 2.31 -21.72 -20.21
C THR A 12 0.96 -21.09 -20.59
N SER A 13 -0.12 -21.86 -20.54
CA SER A 13 -1.47 -21.35 -20.83
C SER A 13 -1.89 -20.31 -19.79
N SER A 14 -2.68 -19.31 -20.20
CA SER A 14 -3.15 -18.24 -19.31
C SER A 14 -4.00 -18.79 -18.16
N GLU A 15 -4.77 -19.84 -18.46
CA GLU A 15 -5.62 -20.57 -17.52
C GLU A 15 -4.78 -21.36 -16.51
N GLU A 16 -3.68 -21.97 -16.98
CA GLU A 16 -2.75 -22.69 -16.12
C GLU A 16 -2.06 -21.72 -15.15
N PHE A 17 -1.60 -20.58 -15.66
CA PHE A 17 -1.02 -19.52 -14.84
C PHE A 17 -2.00 -19.01 -13.78
N TYR A 18 -3.24 -18.73 -14.18
CA TYR A 18 -4.30 -18.29 -13.27
C TYR A 18 -4.54 -19.33 -12.16
N GLU A 19 -4.63 -20.61 -12.50
CA GLU A 19 -4.85 -21.69 -11.53
C GLU A 19 -3.65 -21.90 -10.59
N ILE A 20 -2.40 -21.71 -11.07
CA ILE A 20 -1.22 -21.71 -10.21
C ILE A 20 -1.31 -20.60 -9.16
N CYS A 21 -1.64 -19.39 -9.58
CA CYS A 21 -1.83 -18.27 -8.66
C CYS A 21 -2.98 -18.51 -7.68
N ARG A 22 -4.10 -19.05 -8.17
CA ARG A 22 -5.27 -19.40 -7.37
C ARG A 22 -4.92 -20.38 -6.25
N LYS A 23 -4.27 -21.49 -6.60
CA LYS A 23 -3.83 -22.52 -5.65
C LYS A 23 -2.85 -21.96 -4.62
N THR A 24 -1.95 -21.06 -5.05
CA THR A 24 -0.97 -20.42 -4.17
C THR A 24 -1.66 -19.48 -3.16
N MET A 25 -2.67 -18.73 -3.57
CA MET A 25 -3.44 -17.87 -2.66
C MET A 25 -4.19 -18.69 -1.61
N VAL A 26 -4.90 -19.75 -1.99
CA VAL A 26 -5.66 -20.59 -1.03
C VAL A 26 -4.75 -21.22 0.03
N LYS A 27 -3.55 -21.66 -0.36
CA LYS A 27 -2.57 -22.25 0.58
C LYS A 27 -2.01 -21.26 1.59
N THR A 28 -2.09 -19.96 1.31
CA THR A 28 -1.45 -18.93 2.13
C THR A 28 -2.30 -18.61 3.37
N SER A 29 -2.00 -19.24 4.50
CA SER A 29 -2.69 -19.07 5.79
C SER A 29 -2.72 -17.62 6.31
N VAL A 30 -1.78 -16.78 5.86
CA VAL A 30 -1.69 -15.35 6.18
C VAL A 30 -2.91 -14.57 5.68
N LEU A 31 -3.54 -15.01 4.58
CA LEU A 31 -4.70 -14.31 4.00
C LEU A 31 -5.96 -14.41 4.87
N LYS A 32 -6.06 -15.37 5.79
CA LYS A 32 -7.18 -15.44 6.76
C LYS A 32 -7.28 -14.18 7.63
N LYS A 33 -6.16 -13.50 7.88
CA LYS A 33 -6.13 -12.22 8.62
C LYS A 33 -6.64 -11.03 7.79
N PHE A 34 -6.68 -11.18 6.47
CA PHE A 34 -7.09 -10.13 5.52
C PHE A 34 -8.51 -10.31 4.98
N GLN A 35 -9.28 -11.26 5.52
CA GLN A 35 -10.69 -11.46 5.14
C GLN A 35 -11.63 -10.38 5.68
N SER A 36 -11.12 -9.30 6.27
CA SER A 36 -11.98 -8.25 6.84
C SER A 36 -12.53 -7.31 5.78
N LEU A 37 -13.75 -6.82 5.98
CA LEU A 37 -14.34 -5.75 5.19
C LEU A 37 -14.02 -4.38 5.78
N LEU A 38 -13.67 -3.43 4.92
CA LEU A 38 -13.57 -2.03 5.26
C LEU A 38 -14.97 -1.41 5.31
N CYS A 39 -15.33 -0.91 6.47
CA CYS A 39 -16.56 -0.16 6.68
C CYS A 39 -16.24 1.22 7.25
N LYS A 40 -17.12 2.19 6.99
CA LYS A 40 -17.02 3.57 7.48
C LYS A 40 -18.23 3.90 8.33
N SER A 41 -18.02 4.52 9.48
CA SER A 41 -19.07 4.99 10.39
C SER A 41 -18.51 6.12 11.24
N PHE A 42 -19.33 7.13 11.50
CA PHE A 42 -18.94 8.32 12.27
C PHE A 42 -17.65 8.99 11.77
N GLY A 43 -17.36 8.90 10.46
CA GLY A 43 -16.14 9.46 9.86
C GLY A 43 -14.87 8.61 10.02
N TYR A 44 -14.93 7.50 10.76
CA TYR A 44 -13.82 6.57 10.95
C TYR A 44 -13.96 5.34 10.05
N SER A 45 -12.81 4.81 9.62
CA SER A 45 -12.74 3.54 8.89
C SER A 45 -12.36 2.42 9.83
N TYR A 46 -13.07 1.30 9.78
CA TYR A 46 -12.82 0.11 10.60
C TYR A 46 -12.87 -1.16 9.74
N LEU A 47 -12.17 -2.19 10.20
CA LEU A 47 -12.15 -3.51 9.58
C LEU A 47 -13.11 -4.42 10.35
N ILE A 48 -14.22 -4.81 9.74
CA ILE A 48 -15.12 -5.83 10.28
C ILE A 48 -14.61 -7.20 9.85
N LYS A 49 -14.41 -8.10 10.81
CA LYS A 49 -14.23 -9.53 10.52
C LYS A 49 -15.54 -10.09 9.98
N GLN A 50 -15.60 -10.30 8.68
CA GLN A 50 -16.65 -11.03 7.99
C GLN A 50 -15.96 -12.04 7.07
N GLU A 51 -16.56 -13.18 6.78
CA GLU A 51 -15.94 -14.12 5.86
C GLU A 51 -16.04 -13.57 4.43
N LEU A 52 -14.92 -13.03 3.93
CA LEU A 52 -14.71 -12.76 2.51
C LEU A 52 -14.31 -14.05 1.80
N ASP A 53 -14.96 -14.33 0.67
CA ASP A 53 -14.47 -15.34 -0.25
C ASP A 53 -13.29 -14.73 -1.01
N ILE A 54 -12.08 -15.12 -0.64
CA ILE A 54 -10.83 -14.61 -1.23
C ILE A 54 -10.82 -14.79 -2.75
N LEU A 55 -11.40 -15.89 -3.25
CA LEU A 55 -11.35 -16.24 -4.66
C LEU A 55 -12.36 -15.45 -5.49
N GLN A 56 -13.54 -15.15 -4.93
CA GLN A 56 -14.57 -14.39 -5.64
C GLN A 56 -14.44 -12.87 -5.44
N ASP A 57 -14.07 -12.44 -4.23
CA ASP A 57 -14.13 -11.03 -3.84
C ASP A 57 -12.79 -10.30 -3.99
N CYS A 58 -11.68 -11.02 -3.83
CA CYS A 58 -10.34 -10.44 -3.76
C CYS A 58 -9.46 -10.83 -4.96
N MET A 59 -9.90 -11.76 -5.81
CA MET A 59 -9.16 -12.25 -6.97
C MET A 59 -10.00 -12.07 -8.23
N GLY A 60 -9.41 -11.52 -9.29
CA GLY A 60 -10.09 -11.30 -10.56
C GLY A 60 -9.19 -11.59 -11.75
N LYS A 61 -9.80 -11.78 -12.91
CA LYS A 61 -9.09 -11.82 -14.19
C LYS A 61 -9.04 -10.43 -14.80
N ILE A 62 -7.90 -10.09 -15.38
CA ILE A 62 -7.76 -8.95 -16.27
C ILE A 62 -8.55 -9.26 -17.54
N LYS A 63 -9.34 -8.28 -18.04
CA LYS A 63 -10.07 -8.41 -19.29
C LYS A 63 -9.06 -8.53 -20.43
N ALA A 64 -9.22 -9.58 -21.24
CA ALA A 64 -8.50 -9.69 -22.48
C ALA A 64 -8.92 -8.54 -23.42
N LEU A 65 -7.94 -7.93 -24.08
CA LEU A 65 -8.18 -7.00 -25.18
C LEU A 65 -8.17 -7.78 -26.49
N ASP A 66 -9.04 -7.42 -27.42
CA ASP A 66 -9.04 -7.99 -28.77
C ASP A 66 -7.81 -7.48 -29.53
N CYS A 67 -6.70 -8.19 -29.36
CA CYS A 67 -5.44 -7.90 -30.03
C CYS A 67 -5.26 -8.87 -31.21
N SER A 68 -4.81 -8.34 -32.36
CA SER A 68 -4.45 -9.14 -33.53
C SER A 68 -3.36 -10.18 -33.22
N GLU A 69 -2.44 -9.80 -32.34
CA GLU A 69 -1.45 -10.69 -31.74
C GLU A 69 -1.92 -11.07 -30.33
N LYS A 70 -1.81 -12.34 -29.92
CA LYS A 70 -2.18 -12.81 -28.57
C LYS A 70 -1.35 -12.18 -27.43
N LYS A 71 -0.50 -11.20 -27.73
CA LYS A 71 0.39 -10.49 -26.82
C LYS A 71 -0.01 -9.01 -26.75
N LEU A 72 -0.03 -8.48 -25.53
CA LEU A 72 -0.25 -7.07 -25.26
C LEU A 72 1.03 -6.28 -25.56
N ASP A 73 0.89 -5.23 -26.37
CA ASP A 73 1.92 -4.21 -26.52
C ASP A 73 1.98 -3.29 -25.27
N LYS A 74 3.08 -2.57 -25.11
CA LYS A 74 3.30 -1.61 -24.03
C LYS A 74 2.22 -0.53 -23.95
N GLN A 75 1.74 -0.02 -25.09
CA GLN A 75 0.68 0.98 -25.10
C GLN A 75 -0.64 0.39 -24.60
N GLN A 76 -1.01 -0.79 -25.09
CA GLN A 76 -2.23 -1.49 -24.68
C GLN A 76 -2.20 -1.86 -23.19
N LEU A 77 -1.04 -2.31 -22.68
CA LEU A 77 -0.84 -2.52 -21.27
C LEU A 77 -1.05 -1.23 -20.47
N HIS A 78 -0.53 -0.10 -20.94
CA HIS A 78 -0.68 1.19 -20.26
C HIS A 78 -2.15 1.63 -20.19
N GLU A 79 -2.90 1.47 -21.28
CA GLU A 79 -4.35 1.73 -21.32
C GLU A 79 -5.11 0.82 -20.36
N LEU A 80 -4.76 -0.47 -20.33
CA LEU A 80 -5.33 -1.45 -19.42
C LEU A 80 -5.06 -1.09 -17.94
N LEU A 81 -3.82 -0.70 -17.62
CA LEU A 81 -3.46 -0.25 -16.27
C LEU A 81 -4.24 1.01 -15.88
N ASN A 82 -4.43 1.96 -16.79
CA ASN A 82 -5.25 3.15 -16.53
C ASN A 82 -6.72 2.80 -16.29
N TYR A 83 -7.28 1.88 -17.07
CA TYR A 83 -8.62 1.37 -16.84
C TYR A 83 -8.77 0.77 -15.43
N TYR A 84 -7.86 -0.14 -15.05
CA TYR A 84 -7.95 -0.80 -13.74
C TYR A 84 -7.63 0.11 -12.56
N ARG A 85 -6.81 1.15 -12.77
CA ARG A 85 -6.59 2.21 -11.78
C ARG A 85 -7.89 2.90 -11.42
N ASN A 86 -8.66 3.30 -12.44
CA ASN A 86 -9.89 4.07 -12.28
C ASN A 86 -11.11 3.20 -11.97
N ALA A 87 -11.02 1.89 -12.24
CA ALA A 87 -12.07 0.95 -11.88
C ALA A 87 -12.31 0.93 -10.36
N PRO A 88 -13.58 0.89 -9.90
CA PRO A 88 -13.89 0.81 -8.48
C PRO A 88 -13.31 -0.47 -7.86
N MET A 89 -13.04 -0.41 -6.56
CA MET A 89 -12.68 -1.60 -5.78
C MET A 89 -13.93 -2.50 -5.57
N PRO A 90 -13.76 -3.83 -5.47
CA PRO A 90 -14.89 -4.75 -5.28
C PRO A 90 -15.76 -4.40 -4.06
N LYS A 91 -17.04 -4.80 -4.11
CA LYS A 91 -18.06 -4.49 -3.09
C LYS A 91 -18.10 -2.99 -2.72
N ASN A 92 -18.05 -2.11 -3.73
CA ASN A 92 -18.07 -0.65 -3.59
C ASN A 92 -16.96 -0.12 -2.66
N GLY A 93 -15.75 -0.67 -2.78
CA GLY A 93 -14.59 -0.25 -1.98
C GLY A 93 -14.56 -0.76 -0.55
N LYS A 94 -15.43 -1.70 -0.19
CA LYS A 94 -15.36 -2.39 1.10
C LYS A 94 -14.28 -3.47 1.13
N VAL A 95 -13.84 -3.98 -0.02
CA VAL A 95 -12.74 -4.95 -0.05
C VAL A 95 -11.39 -4.23 0.12
N PRO A 96 -10.55 -4.63 1.10
CA PRO A 96 -9.29 -3.95 1.40
C PRO A 96 -8.21 -4.10 0.31
N TYR A 97 -8.22 -5.18 -0.46
CA TYR A 97 -7.26 -5.44 -1.52
C TYR A 97 -7.88 -6.28 -2.66
N HIS A 98 -7.39 -6.12 -3.87
CA HIS A 98 -7.85 -6.85 -5.05
C HIS A 98 -6.65 -7.22 -5.91
N ILE A 99 -6.49 -8.51 -6.19
CA ILE A 99 -5.43 -9.07 -7.04
C ILE A 99 -6.05 -9.46 -8.37
N LEU A 100 -5.58 -8.84 -9.43
CA LEU A 100 -6.03 -9.04 -10.79
C LEU A 100 -4.93 -9.74 -11.58
N ILE A 101 -5.27 -10.83 -12.25
CA ILE A 101 -4.31 -11.67 -12.96
C ILE A 101 -4.53 -11.57 -14.46
N GLY A 102 -3.45 -11.29 -15.18
CA GLY A 102 -3.38 -11.23 -16.64
C GLY A 102 -3.77 -12.55 -17.27
N THR A 103 -4.69 -12.49 -18.23
CA THR A 103 -5.04 -13.61 -19.12
C THR A 103 -4.32 -13.52 -20.48
N GLN A 104 -3.55 -12.46 -20.70
CA GLN A 104 -2.76 -12.24 -21.90
C GLN A 104 -1.32 -11.94 -21.50
N THR A 105 -0.39 -12.41 -22.33
CA THR A 105 1.03 -12.17 -22.12
C THR A 105 1.39 -10.79 -22.66
N VAL A 106 2.42 -10.17 -22.09
CA VAL A 106 2.92 -8.86 -22.50
C VAL A 106 4.23 -9.06 -23.25
N ASN A 107 4.39 -8.36 -24.38
CA ASN A 107 5.70 -8.25 -25.01
C ASN A 107 6.59 -7.29 -24.20
N TRP A 108 7.20 -7.82 -23.14
CA TRP A 108 7.95 -7.01 -22.18
C TRP A 108 9.46 -6.94 -22.51
N LYS A 109 10.05 -8.08 -22.84
CA LYS A 109 11.46 -8.22 -23.22
C LYS A 109 11.57 -9.13 -24.43
N ASN A 110 12.57 -8.88 -25.26
CA ASN A 110 12.95 -9.76 -26.37
C ASN A 110 13.70 -10.99 -25.81
N ASP A 111 13.01 -11.80 -25.03
CA ASP A 111 13.50 -13.10 -24.59
C ASP A 111 12.45 -14.20 -24.83
N ASP A 112 12.84 -15.45 -24.67
CA ASP A 112 11.98 -16.62 -24.92
C ASP A 112 10.95 -16.89 -23.80
N PHE A 113 10.60 -15.87 -23.00
CA PHE A 113 9.69 -16.03 -21.88
C PHE A 113 8.39 -15.27 -22.10
N ASP A 114 7.33 -15.81 -21.51
CA ASP A 114 6.04 -15.14 -21.47
C ASP A 114 5.89 -14.38 -20.15
N TYR A 115 5.43 -13.13 -20.25
CA TYR A 115 5.26 -12.23 -19.12
C TYR A 115 3.79 -11.99 -18.84
N TYR A 116 3.33 -12.40 -17.65
CA TYR A 116 1.96 -12.19 -17.22
C TYR A 116 1.87 -11.00 -16.25
N PRO A 117 0.98 -10.02 -16.51
CA PRO A 117 0.77 -8.90 -15.62
C PRO A 117 -0.08 -9.32 -14.42
N VAL A 118 0.37 -9.02 -13.21
CA VAL A 118 -0.38 -9.19 -11.97
C VAL A 118 -0.54 -7.83 -11.31
N ILE A 119 -1.78 -7.34 -11.23
CA ILE A 119 -2.10 -6.04 -10.64
C ILE A 119 -2.58 -6.27 -9.21
N MET A 120 -1.89 -5.66 -8.25
CA MET A 120 -2.31 -5.60 -6.86
C MET A 120 -2.86 -4.20 -6.55
N LYS A 121 -4.15 -4.13 -6.23
CA LYS A 121 -4.82 -2.94 -5.70
C LYS A 121 -4.97 -3.10 -4.20
N VAL A 122 -4.61 -2.07 -3.44
CA VAL A 122 -4.78 -2.03 -1.99
C VAL A 122 -5.42 -0.70 -1.64
N HIS A 123 -6.42 -0.74 -0.78
CA HIS A 123 -7.09 0.45 -0.29
C HIS A 123 -6.13 1.23 0.63
N HIS A 124 -6.08 2.56 0.51
CA HIS A 124 -5.18 3.42 1.29
C HIS A 124 -5.36 3.32 2.81
N ALA A 125 -6.55 2.92 3.26
CA ALA A 125 -6.81 2.63 4.68
C ALA A 125 -6.00 1.43 5.23
N VAL A 126 -5.49 0.57 4.36
CA VAL A 126 -4.72 -0.64 4.73
C VAL A 126 -3.22 -0.40 4.59
N ALA A 127 -2.81 0.23 3.50
CA ALA A 127 -1.41 0.52 3.25
C ALA A 127 -1.26 1.82 2.45
N ASP A 128 -0.30 2.64 2.85
CA ASP A 128 0.14 3.79 2.05
C ASP A 128 1.16 3.37 0.98
N GLY A 129 1.56 4.32 0.12
CA GLY A 129 2.51 4.04 -0.96
C GLY A 129 3.87 3.55 -0.46
N VAL A 130 4.36 4.08 0.67
CA VAL A 130 5.65 3.70 1.26
C VAL A 130 5.60 2.30 1.86
N SER A 131 4.52 1.95 2.57
CA SER A 131 4.34 0.62 3.16
C SER A 131 4.17 -0.45 2.08
N LEU A 132 3.46 -0.14 0.98
CA LEU A 132 3.39 -1.02 -0.19
C LEU A 132 4.76 -1.24 -0.82
N LEU A 133 5.56 -0.17 -1.00
CA LEU A 133 6.91 -0.29 -1.53
C LEU A 133 7.81 -1.12 -0.61
N LYS A 134 7.76 -0.88 0.71
CA LYS A 134 8.49 -1.69 1.71
C LYS A 134 8.13 -3.16 1.60
N MET A 135 6.83 -3.47 1.54
CA MET A 135 6.33 -4.84 1.43
C MET A 135 6.85 -5.50 0.16
N MET A 136 6.73 -4.84 -0.99
CA MET A 136 7.19 -5.39 -2.28
C MET A 136 8.70 -5.65 -2.28
N VAL A 137 9.47 -4.71 -1.75
CA VAL A 137 10.92 -4.83 -1.69
C VAL A 137 11.34 -5.93 -0.71
N ALA A 138 10.67 -6.03 0.44
CA ALA A 138 10.91 -7.11 1.39
C ALA A 138 10.66 -8.47 0.73
N VAL A 139 9.55 -8.63 -0.01
CA VAL A 139 9.24 -9.89 -0.72
C VAL A 139 10.29 -10.25 -1.78
N VAL A 140 10.81 -9.27 -2.50
CA VAL A 140 11.70 -9.50 -3.66
C VAL A 140 13.18 -9.58 -3.25
N ALA A 141 13.64 -8.69 -2.38
CA ALA A 141 15.06 -8.49 -2.09
C ALA A 141 15.52 -9.24 -0.84
N ASP A 142 14.65 -9.35 0.16
CA ASP A 142 14.93 -10.00 1.43
C ASP A 142 14.20 -11.34 1.43
N LYS A 143 14.84 -12.40 0.90
CA LYS A 143 14.36 -13.79 1.07
C LYS A 143 14.13 -14.02 2.55
N LEU A 144 12.90 -13.86 3.02
CA LEU A 144 12.37 -14.12 4.36
C LEU A 144 13.44 -14.49 5.41
N GLU A 145 14.35 -13.55 5.71
CA GLU A 145 14.84 -13.41 7.07
C GLU A 145 13.70 -12.73 7.81
N VAL A 146 12.59 -13.46 7.94
CA VAL A 146 11.72 -13.28 9.09
C VAL A 146 12.63 -13.66 10.23
N THR A 147 13.36 -12.66 10.75
CA THR A 147 13.83 -12.68 12.11
C THR A 147 12.66 -13.24 12.91
N LYS A 148 12.87 -14.43 13.49
CA LYS A 148 11.87 -15.18 14.27
C LYS A 148 11.41 -14.43 15.52
N GLU A 149 11.74 -13.14 15.64
CA GLU A 149 11.24 -12.30 16.67
C GLU A 149 9.90 -11.73 16.22
N PRO A 150 8.80 -12.11 16.88
CA PRO A 150 7.53 -11.44 16.66
C PRO A 150 7.76 -9.96 16.94
N ILE A 151 7.64 -9.12 15.92
CA ILE A 151 7.52 -7.68 16.09
C ILE A 151 6.20 -7.48 16.84
N ASN A 152 6.27 -7.49 18.17
CA ASN A 152 5.17 -7.14 19.04
C ASN A 152 5.07 -5.62 18.99
N PRO A 153 4.06 -5.03 18.30
CA PRO A 153 3.85 -3.58 18.32
C PRO A 153 3.56 -3.07 19.75
N LEU A 154 3.27 -3.98 20.69
CA LEU A 154 3.12 -3.67 22.11
C LEU A 154 4.43 -3.28 22.82
N ASN A 155 5.59 -3.79 22.42
CA ASN A 155 6.83 -3.53 23.16
C ASN A 155 7.32 -2.07 22.98
N ARG A 156 6.95 -1.40 21.88
CA ARG A 156 7.20 0.04 21.73
C ARG A 156 6.25 0.93 22.55
N LEU A 157 5.10 0.40 22.96
CA LEU A 157 4.16 1.11 23.85
C LEU A 157 4.44 0.84 25.33
N GLU A 158 5.11 -0.27 25.68
CA GLU A 158 5.46 -0.58 27.07
C GLU A 158 6.59 0.28 27.63
N HIS A 159 7.56 0.71 26.81
CA HIS A 159 8.60 1.65 27.27
C HIS A 159 8.08 3.07 27.57
N ALA A 160 6.89 3.44 27.09
CA ALA A 160 6.25 4.71 27.48
C ALA A 160 5.35 4.58 28.72
N ARG A 161 5.14 3.36 29.24
CA ARG A 161 4.11 3.08 30.27
C ARG A 161 4.69 2.87 31.68
N ASN A 162 6.01 2.68 31.82
CA ASN A 162 6.62 2.31 33.10
C ASN A 162 6.98 3.49 34.02
N ASP A 163 6.83 4.75 33.60
CA ASP A 163 7.12 5.92 34.45
C ASP A 163 5.98 6.36 35.40
N VAL A 164 4.89 5.58 35.52
CA VAL A 164 3.74 5.99 36.36
C VAL A 164 3.38 4.95 37.41
N PHE A 165 4.36 4.58 38.22
CA PHE A 165 4.16 3.91 39.51
C PHE A 165 4.18 4.91 40.68
N VAL A 166 3.39 5.99 40.58
CA VAL A 166 3.05 6.83 41.73
C VAL A 166 1.72 6.38 42.33
N ASN A 167 1.82 5.84 43.54
CA ASN A 167 0.83 5.72 44.62
C ASN A 167 -0.66 5.60 44.24
N LYS A 168 -1.20 4.36 44.34
CA LYS A 168 -2.59 3.99 44.04
C LYS A 168 -3.67 4.80 44.78
N LYS A 169 -3.36 5.46 45.91
CA LYS A 169 -4.30 6.33 46.65
C LYS A 169 -4.42 7.75 46.06
N LEU A 170 -3.32 8.33 45.56
CA LEU A 170 -3.32 9.65 44.91
C LEU A 170 -3.97 9.60 43.52
N LYS A 171 -3.82 8.48 42.81
CA LYS A 171 -4.43 8.21 41.50
C LYS A 171 -5.96 8.24 41.54
N LYS A 172 -6.63 7.81 42.61
CA LYS A 172 -8.10 7.87 42.72
C LYS A 172 -8.62 9.31 42.89
N PHE A 173 -7.89 10.15 43.63
CA PHE A 173 -8.26 11.55 43.87
C PHE A 173 -7.98 12.42 42.63
N ILE A 174 -6.83 12.23 41.98
CA ILE A 174 -6.45 12.91 40.73
C ILE A 174 -7.32 12.44 39.56
N ASN A 175 -7.77 11.17 39.51
CA ASN A 175 -8.67 10.70 38.46
C ASN A 175 -10.08 11.28 38.57
N GLY A 176 -10.54 11.72 39.76
CA GLY A 176 -11.82 12.39 39.94
C GLY A 176 -11.80 13.84 39.44
N LEU A 177 -10.86 14.65 39.92
CA LEU A 177 -10.66 16.03 39.45
C LEU A 177 -10.18 16.08 37.99
N GLY A 178 -9.35 15.11 37.59
CA GLY A 178 -8.83 14.98 36.23
C GLY A 178 -9.94 14.66 35.22
N LYS A 179 -10.91 13.80 35.57
CA LYS A 179 -12.09 13.56 34.73
C LYS A 179 -12.95 14.79 34.56
N LEU A 180 -13.18 15.57 35.62
CA LEU A 180 -13.95 16.81 35.53
C LEU A 180 -13.22 17.88 34.70
N LYS A 181 -11.91 18.05 34.90
CA LYS A 181 -11.08 18.92 34.05
C LYS A 181 -11.06 18.46 32.59
N MET A 182 -10.93 17.16 32.32
CA MET A 182 -11.00 16.61 30.96
C MET A 182 -12.37 16.84 30.32
N LEU A 183 -13.45 16.66 31.08
CA LEU A 183 -14.81 16.83 30.58
C LEU A 183 -15.13 18.30 30.31
N LEU A 184 -14.65 19.22 31.16
CA LEU A 184 -14.71 20.67 30.91
C LEU A 184 -13.85 21.08 29.71
N LEU A 185 -12.64 20.51 29.59
CA LEU A 185 -11.71 20.81 28.51
C LEU A 185 -12.24 20.27 27.17
N ILE A 186 -12.83 19.07 27.14
CA ILE A 186 -13.58 18.56 25.98
C ILE A 186 -14.80 19.43 25.70
N SER A 187 -15.60 19.78 26.72
CA SER A 187 -16.79 20.63 26.54
C SER A 187 -16.46 22.01 25.99
N PHE A 188 -15.25 22.54 26.24
CA PHE A 188 -14.82 23.86 25.80
C PHE A 188 -14.02 23.82 24.48
N LEU A 189 -13.15 22.83 24.29
CA LEU A 189 -12.39 22.65 23.04
C LEU A 189 -13.20 22.00 21.93
N TYR A 190 -14.15 21.12 22.25
CA TYR A 190 -14.93 20.44 21.20
C TYR A 190 -15.75 21.44 20.35
N PRO A 191 -16.48 22.42 20.93
CA PRO A 191 -17.15 23.43 20.14
C PRO A 191 -16.17 24.29 19.33
N SER A 192 -15.02 24.67 19.89
CA SER A 192 -14.04 25.48 19.17
C SER A 192 -13.39 24.70 18.01
N LEU A 193 -13.13 23.40 18.18
CA LEU A 193 -12.65 22.51 17.13
C LEU A 193 -13.72 22.28 16.05
N VAL A 194 -15.00 22.19 16.43
CA VAL A 194 -16.11 22.06 15.47
C VAL A 194 -16.27 23.35 14.67
N VAL A 195 -16.27 24.51 15.33
CA VAL A 195 -16.33 25.83 14.66
C VAL A 195 -15.12 26.02 13.76
N ALA A 196 -13.91 25.73 14.23
CA ALA A 196 -12.68 25.75 13.43
C ALA A 196 -12.77 24.79 12.25
N TYR A 197 -13.23 23.55 12.45
CA TYR A 197 -13.43 22.61 11.36
C TYR A 197 -14.40 23.15 10.31
N PHE A 198 -15.56 23.70 10.70
CA PHE A 198 -16.51 24.26 9.74
C PHE A 198 -16.01 25.53 9.03
N THR A 199 -15.26 26.40 9.74
CA THR A 199 -14.72 27.64 9.14
C THR A 199 -13.49 27.40 8.27
N TYR A 200 -12.58 26.51 8.67
CA TYR A 200 -11.37 26.21 7.92
C TYR A 200 -11.59 25.17 6.80
N LYS A 201 -12.49 24.19 6.97
CA LYS A 201 -12.81 23.23 5.91
C LYS A 201 -13.39 23.91 4.67
N ALA A 202 -14.13 25.01 4.83
CA ALA A 202 -14.66 25.78 3.72
C ALA A 202 -13.55 26.45 2.86
N ARG A 203 -12.33 26.57 3.39
CA ARG A 203 -11.16 27.15 2.71
C ARG A 203 -10.06 26.12 2.42
N ASP A 204 -10.24 24.87 2.81
CA ASP A 204 -9.22 23.85 2.65
C ASP A 204 -9.22 23.30 1.22
N ASN A 205 -8.47 23.96 0.34
CA ASN A 205 -8.14 23.47 -1.00
C ASN A 205 -7.01 22.41 -0.93
N ASN A 206 -7.08 21.48 0.02
CA ASN A 206 -6.12 20.39 0.06
C ASN A 206 -6.39 19.43 -1.09
N ILE A 207 -5.33 19.10 -1.84
CA ILE A 207 -5.38 18.07 -2.90
C ILE A 207 -5.82 16.71 -2.33
N LEU A 208 -5.62 16.49 -1.02
CA LEU A 208 -6.07 15.29 -0.30
C LEU A 208 -7.56 15.30 0.07
N HIS A 209 -8.22 16.47 0.08
CA HIS A 209 -9.61 16.65 0.50
C HIS A 209 -10.58 16.99 -0.65
N ASN A 210 -10.07 17.25 -1.85
CA ASN A 210 -10.90 17.42 -3.03
C ASN A 210 -11.44 16.07 -3.52
N ASN A 211 -12.77 15.90 -3.45
CA ASN A 211 -13.50 14.75 -3.99
C ASN A 211 -13.47 14.66 -5.52
N THR A 212 -12.99 15.71 -6.20
CA THR A 212 -12.61 15.66 -7.60
C THR A 212 -11.28 14.93 -7.72
N LEU A 213 -11.36 13.61 -7.69
CA LEU A 213 -10.33 12.73 -8.22
C LEU A 213 -9.91 13.32 -9.58
N LEU A 214 -8.69 13.86 -9.65
CA LEU A 214 -8.07 14.33 -10.89
C LEU A 214 -8.38 13.32 -12.00
N THR A 215 -9.29 13.68 -12.89
CA THR A 215 -9.92 12.79 -13.86
C THR A 215 -8.90 12.19 -14.85
N HIS A 216 -7.69 12.76 -14.87
CA HIS A 216 -6.54 12.29 -15.64
C HIS A 216 -5.28 12.25 -14.78
N GLN A 217 -5.28 11.47 -13.69
CA GLN A 217 -4.00 11.11 -13.09
C GLN A 217 -3.26 10.19 -14.07
N THR A 218 -2.21 10.72 -14.70
CA THR A 218 -1.29 9.94 -15.54
C THR A 218 -0.65 8.85 -14.69
N LEU A 219 -0.47 7.67 -15.29
CA LEU A 219 0.24 6.57 -14.66
C LEU A 219 1.69 7.01 -14.42
N ILE A 220 2.07 7.24 -13.17
CA ILE A 220 3.48 7.39 -12.80
C ILE A 220 4.03 5.96 -12.71
N GLY A 221 4.30 5.38 -13.88
CA GLY A 221 4.95 4.09 -14.01
C GLY A 221 6.43 4.25 -13.71
N ILE A 222 6.90 3.65 -12.62
CA ILE A 222 8.33 3.40 -12.46
C ILE A 222 8.64 2.27 -13.44
N ASN A 223 9.18 2.61 -14.61
CA ASN A 223 9.85 1.62 -15.45
C ASN A 223 10.90 0.94 -14.58
N SER A 224 10.80 -0.37 -14.40
CA SER A 224 11.99 -1.16 -14.06
C SER A 224 12.94 -0.98 -15.23
N GLU A 225 14.02 -0.23 -15.01
CA GLU A 225 15.06 -0.09 -16.01
C GLU A 225 15.56 -1.46 -16.48
N MET A 226 16.05 -1.50 -17.72
CA MET A 226 16.58 -2.69 -18.39
C MET A 226 17.87 -3.24 -17.73
N GLY A 227 18.39 -2.60 -16.68
CA GLY A 227 19.68 -2.93 -16.05
C GLY A 227 19.61 -3.22 -14.55
N THR A 228 20.52 -4.07 -14.08
CA THR A 228 20.71 -4.40 -12.64
C THR A 228 21.53 -3.35 -11.89
N ALA A 229 22.04 -2.31 -12.57
CA ALA A 229 23.03 -1.37 -12.03
C ALA A 229 22.61 -0.71 -10.72
N TYR A 230 21.36 -0.25 -10.59
CA TYR A 230 20.88 0.35 -9.34
C TYR A 230 20.68 -0.67 -8.22
N VAL A 231 20.20 -1.87 -8.55
CA VAL A 231 20.08 -2.97 -7.58
C VAL A 231 21.45 -3.36 -7.05
N GLU A 232 22.46 -3.43 -7.93
CA GLU A 232 23.85 -3.68 -7.56
C GLU A 232 24.44 -2.55 -6.72
N LYS A 233 24.15 -1.27 -7.03
CA LYS A 233 24.53 -0.14 -6.18
C LYS A 233 23.94 -0.28 -4.78
N ILE A 234 22.66 -0.62 -4.65
CA ILE A 234 22.02 -0.83 -3.34
C ILE A 234 22.67 -2.01 -2.61
N LYS A 235 22.96 -3.12 -3.30
CA LYS A 235 23.69 -4.27 -2.71
C LYS A 235 25.09 -3.86 -2.23
N LYS A 236 25.84 -3.06 -3.00
CA LYS A 236 27.16 -2.54 -2.61
C LYS A 236 27.06 -1.62 -1.39
N ILE A 237 26.03 -0.78 -1.30
CA ILE A 237 25.79 0.08 -0.12
C ILE A 237 25.45 -0.79 1.10
N ARG A 238 24.58 -1.79 0.93
CA ARG A 238 24.21 -2.74 2.00
C ARG A 238 25.44 -3.48 2.53
N ALA A 239 26.34 -3.91 1.64
CA ALA A 239 27.58 -4.58 2.04
C ALA A 239 28.49 -3.69 2.92
N LYS A 240 28.39 -2.36 2.78
CA LYS A 240 29.14 -1.39 3.62
C LYS A 240 28.42 -1.04 4.92
N LEU A 241 27.12 -1.34 5.05
CA LEU A 241 26.27 -0.97 6.18
C LEU A 241 25.59 -2.22 6.77
N PRO A 242 26.32 -3.03 7.55
CA PRO A 242 25.77 -4.24 8.14
C PRO A 242 24.56 -3.93 9.04
N GLY A 243 23.56 -4.80 9.04
CA GLY A 243 22.31 -4.61 9.79
C GLY A 243 21.26 -3.72 9.10
N THR A 244 21.56 -3.14 7.94
CA THR A 244 20.59 -2.32 7.20
C THR A 244 19.80 -3.15 6.18
N ALA A 245 18.47 -3.10 6.25
CA ALA A 245 17.59 -3.74 5.28
C ALA A 245 17.68 -3.08 3.89
N PHE A 246 17.50 -3.87 2.83
CA PHE A 246 17.54 -3.36 1.46
C PHE A 246 16.47 -2.27 1.24
N SER A 247 15.26 -2.48 1.79
CA SER A 247 14.17 -1.50 1.73
C SER A 247 14.51 -0.14 2.33
N SER A 248 15.31 -0.13 3.41
CA SER A 248 15.69 1.11 4.09
C SER A 248 16.60 1.96 3.22
N ILE A 249 17.57 1.33 2.55
CA ILE A 249 18.49 2.02 1.61
C ILE A 249 17.70 2.58 0.43
N LEU A 250 16.78 1.79 -0.14
CA LEU A 250 15.95 2.23 -1.26
C LEU A 250 15.09 3.44 -0.88
N ILE A 251 14.45 3.42 0.28
CA ILE A 251 13.56 4.50 0.74
C ILE A 251 14.35 5.75 1.09
N ALA A 252 15.54 5.61 1.69
CA ALA A 252 16.43 6.73 1.91
C ALA A 252 16.83 7.39 0.59
N ALA A 253 17.21 6.60 -0.42
CA ALA A 253 17.55 7.10 -1.75
C ALA A 253 16.36 7.80 -2.42
N PHE A 254 15.17 7.22 -2.34
CA PHE A 254 13.95 7.83 -2.86
C PHE A 254 13.61 9.16 -2.16
N SER A 255 13.71 9.18 -0.82
CA SER A 255 13.45 10.39 -0.02
C SER A 255 14.43 11.50 -0.34
N ALA A 256 15.72 11.17 -0.51
CA ALA A 256 16.74 12.12 -0.94
C ALA A 256 16.44 12.68 -2.35
N SER A 257 16.06 11.81 -3.30
CA SER A 257 15.70 12.23 -4.66
C SER A 257 14.50 13.18 -4.68
N ILE A 258 13.47 12.91 -3.87
CA ILE A 258 12.32 13.81 -3.71
C ILE A 258 12.75 15.15 -3.11
N SER A 259 13.53 15.12 -2.02
CA SER A 259 14.06 16.32 -1.39
C SER A 259 14.83 17.18 -2.40
N ASP A 260 15.71 16.58 -3.19
CA ASP A 260 16.51 17.30 -4.18
C ASP A 260 15.66 17.87 -5.31
N TYR A 261 14.64 17.13 -5.76
CA TYR A 261 13.67 17.65 -6.71
C TYR A 261 12.95 18.89 -6.16
N PHE A 262 12.42 18.82 -4.95
CA PHE A 262 11.72 19.96 -4.35
C PHE A 262 12.64 21.13 -4.06
N LYS A 263 13.89 20.89 -3.63
CA LYS A 263 14.88 21.97 -3.50
C LYS A 263 15.09 22.68 -4.84
N LYS A 264 15.29 21.93 -5.93
CA LYS A 264 15.49 22.51 -7.28
C LYS A 264 14.26 23.25 -7.79
N VAL A 265 13.07 22.72 -7.55
CA VAL A 265 11.81 23.35 -7.98
C VAL A 265 11.55 24.61 -7.16
N LEU A 266 11.67 24.56 -5.83
CA LEU A 266 11.46 25.71 -4.95
C LEU A 266 12.47 26.84 -5.23
N LEU A 267 13.74 26.51 -5.47
CA LEU A 267 14.77 27.49 -5.89
C LEU A 267 14.50 28.11 -7.27
N LYS A 268 13.57 27.57 -8.07
CA LYS A 268 13.18 28.12 -9.37
C LYS A 268 12.04 29.14 -9.26
N TYR A 269 11.37 29.20 -8.11
CA TYR A 269 10.25 30.10 -7.82
C TYR A 269 10.55 31.09 -6.68
N CYS A 270 11.81 31.13 -6.22
CA CYS A 270 12.37 32.18 -5.37
C CYS A 270 13.40 32.96 -6.19
#